data_AF-A0A139RJT8-F1
#
_entry.id   AF-A0A139RJT8-F1
#
_cell.length_a   1.000
_cell.length_b   1.000
_cell.length_c   1.000
_cell.angle_alpha   90.00
_cell.angle_beta   90.00
_cell.angle_gamma   90.00
#
_symmetry.space_group_name_H-M   'P 1'
#
loop_
_entity.id
_entity.type
_entity.pdbx_description
1 polymer ?
#
loop_
_entity_poly.entity_id
_entity_poly.type
_entity_poly.pdbx_seq_one_letter_code
_entity_poly.pdbx_strand_id
1 'polypeptide(L)'
;MAELWPRYADERYFLSKSNKDFVDRNLFITIRDKETTCIKPYQQDLDLPHGLALDVLPLDYYPKNPAERKKQVRWALIYSLFCAQTIPEKHGALMKWGSRILLGLTPKSLRYRIWKKAEKEMTKYSLAESDGITELCSGPGYMRNKYPIASFEDNLLLPFEETEMPIPVGYDAYLSTAFGDYMTPPPADKQLPHHDAVIADMDKSYREYKGEYGG
;
A
#
# COMPACT_ATOMS: atom_id res chain seq x y z
N MET A 1 13.01 1.72 -8.08
CA MET A 1 12.96 2.66 -6.94
C MET A 1 14.05 2.41 -5.90
N ALA A 2 14.13 1.24 -5.24
CA ALA A 2 15.14 1.00 -4.19
C ALA A 2 16.61 1.17 -4.66
N GLU A 3 16.89 0.94 -5.95
CA GLU A 3 18.21 1.18 -6.54
C GLU A 3 18.49 2.65 -6.88
N LEU A 4 17.44 3.41 -7.19
CA LEU A 4 17.52 4.83 -7.57
C LEU A 4 17.58 5.73 -6.34
N TRP A 5 16.90 5.32 -5.25
CA TRP A 5 16.76 6.10 -4.03
C TRP A 5 18.10 6.62 -3.48
N PRO A 6 19.15 5.79 -3.30
CA PRO A 6 20.41 6.28 -2.72
C PRO A 6 21.17 7.28 -3.61
N ARG A 7 20.76 7.45 -4.87
CA ARG A 7 21.44 8.32 -5.85
C ARG A 7 20.77 9.67 -6.03
N TYR A 8 19.44 9.73 -5.87
CA TYR A 8 18.64 10.88 -6.27
C TYR A 8 17.75 11.42 -5.16
N ALA A 9 17.55 10.68 -4.07
CA ALA A 9 16.65 11.12 -3.01
C ALA A 9 17.24 12.33 -2.28
N ASP A 10 16.40 13.36 -2.12
CA ASP A 10 16.66 14.46 -1.20
C ASP A 10 16.66 13.92 0.24
N GLU A 11 17.61 14.37 1.05
CA GLU A 11 17.72 13.96 2.45
C GLU A 11 16.46 14.28 3.25
N ARG A 12 15.64 15.24 2.84
CA ARG A 12 14.32 15.54 3.43
C ARG A 12 13.41 14.32 3.49
N TYR A 13 13.47 13.43 2.50
CA TYR A 13 12.55 12.31 2.39
C TYR A 13 13.13 11.01 2.96
N PHE A 14 12.25 10.17 3.50
CA PHE A 14 12.59 8.85 4.02
C PHE A 14 11.82 7.76 3.26
N LEU A 15 12.55 6.76 2.75
CA LEU A 15 11.97 5.58 2.12
C LEU A 15 11.66 4.51 3.18
N SER A 16 10.39 4.38 3.53
CA SER A 16 9.91 3.31 4.38
C SER A 16 9.65 2.06 3.54
N LYS A 17 10.38 0.98 3.84
CA LYS A 17 10.14 -0.34 3.27
C LYS A 17 10.35 -1.41 4.33
N SER A 18 9.27 -2.13 4.67
CA SER A 18 9.32 -3.26 5.59
C SER A 18 10.36 -4.31 5.16
N ASN A 19 11.19 -4.74 6.10
CA ASN A 19 12.26 -5.74 5.95
C ASN A 19 12.34 -6.62 7.22
N LYS A 20 13.37 -7.47 7.33
CA LYS A 20 13.50 -8.42 8.45
C LYS A 20 13.55 -7.72 9.82
N ASP A 21 14.14 -6.54 9.88
CA ASP A 21 14.49 -5.84 11.12
C ASP A 21 13.64 -4.58 11.34
N PHE A 22 12.86 -4.16 10.33
CA PHE A 22 11.99 -2.98 10.35
C PHE A 22 10.63 -3.31 9.73
N VAL A 23 9.53 -2.97 10.42
CA VAL A 23 8.16 -3.21 9.94
C VAL A 23 7.33 -1.96 10.14
N ASP A 24 6.91 -1.34 9.05
CA ASP A 24 6.10 -0.12 9.06
C ASP A 24 4.60 -0.39 8.96
N ARG A 25 4.18 -1.66 8.96
CA ARG A 25 2.79 -2.10 8.87
C ARG A 25 2.09 -1.81 7.52
N ASN A 26 2.81 -1.33 6.51
CA ASN A 26 2.29 -1.20 5.15
C ASN A 26 2.63 -2.43 4.29
N LEU A 27 1.93 -2.59 3.18
CA LEU A 27 2.14 -3.67 2.19
C LEU A 27 2.96 -3.23 0.98
N PHE A 28 3.46 -1.99 1.03
CA PHE A 28 4.03 -1.28 -0.08
C PHE A 28 5.08 -0.30 0.44
N ILE A 29 5.80 0.33 -0.48
CA ILE A 29 6.80 1.34 -0.15
C ILE A 29 6.07 2.65 0.17
N THR A 30 6.50 3.37 1.20
CA THR A 30 6.05 4.74 1.46
C THR A 30 7.23 5.68 1.49
N ILE A 31 7.11 6.83 0.82
CA ILE A 31 8.07 7.92 0.89
C ILE A 31 7.51 8.96 1.84
N ARG A 32 8.28 9.37 2.84
CA ARG A 32 7.80 10.24 3.93
C ARG A 32 8.62 11.51 4.00
N ASP A 33 7.94 12.64 4.06
CA ASP A 33 8.59 13.90 4.36
C ASP A 33 8.96 13.98 5.85
N LYS A 34 10.21 14.27 6.19
CA LYS A 34 10.64 14.39 7.59
C LYS A 34 10.33 15.75 8.22
N GLU A 35 9.97 16.74 7.40
CA GLU A 35 9.76 18.12 7.85
C GLU A 35 8.28 18.46 8.04
N THR A 36 7.38 17.48 7.87
CA THR A 36 5.94 17.60 8.15
C THR A 36 5.47 16.56 9.16
N THR A 37 4.18 16.60 9.52
CA THR A 37 3.51 15.69 10.45
C THR A 37 2.22 15.12 9.84
N CYS A 38 2.09 13.80 9.84
CA CYS A 38 0.93 12.99 9.49
C CYS A 38 1.03 11.65 10.22
N ILE A 39 0.59 11.64 11.48
CA ILE A 39 0.68 10.49 12.37
C ILE A 39 -0.52 9.58 12.14
N LYS A 40 -0.31 8.43 11.49
CA LYS A 40 -1.37 7.45 11.26
C LYS A 40 -1.65 6.65 12.56
N PRO A 41 -2.91 6.46 12.98
CA PRO A 41 -3.24 5.75 14.23
C PRO A 41 -2.63 4.34 14.34
N TYR A 42 -2.56 3.62 13.21
CA TYR A 42 -1.99 2.27 13.16
C TYR A 42 -0.45 2.25 13.13
N GLN A 43 0.23 3.39 13.15
CA GLN A 43 1.70 3.49 13.17
C GLN A 43 2.23 4.33 14.34
N GLN A 44 1.37 4.99 15.12
CA GLN A 44 1.79 5.98 16.13
C GLN A 44 2.81 5.46 17.16
N ASP A 45 2.81 4.15 17.44
CA ASP A 45 3.74 3.48 18.36
C ASP A 45 5.06 3.03 17.72
N LEU A 46 5.25 3.28 16.43
CA LEU A 46 6.49 2.95 15.71
C LEU A 46 7.45 4.14 15.72
N ASP A 47 8.73 3.88 16.01
CA ASP A 47 9.80 4.87 15.82
C ASP A 47 10.22 4.90 14.35
N LEU A 48 9.46 5.65 13.56
CA LEU A 48 9.71 5.94 12.15
C LEU A 48 9.30 7.39 11.85
N PRO A 49 9.75 7.99 10.73
CA PRO A 49 9.27 9.30 10.33
C PRO A 49 7.76 9.34 10.10
N HIS A 50 7.05 10.25 10.77
CA HIS A 50 5.59 10.38 10.71
C HIS A 50 5.15 11.63 9.96
N GLY A 51 5.81 12.05 8.89
CA GLY A 51 5.29 13.14 8.06
C GLY A 51 4.41 12.66 6.91
N LEU A 52 4.02 13.61 6.05
CA LEU A 52 3.20 13.34 4.88
C LEU A 52 3.80 12.20 4.04
N ALA A 53 2.97 11.23 3.70
CA ALA A 53 3.39 10.02 3.01
C ALA A 53 2.88 9.99 1.57
N LEU A 54 3.77 9.65 0.65
CA LEU A 54 3.46 9.23 -0.70
C LEU A 54 3.56 7.69 -0.77
N ASP A 55 2.43 7.05 -1.05
CA ASP A 55 2.34 5.59 -1.13
C ASP A 55 2.69 5.12 -2.56
N VAL A 56 3.58 4.14 -2.67
CA VAL A 56 4.04 3.58 -3.96
C VAL A 56 3.55 2.14 -4.08
N LEU A 57 2.40 1.98 -4.72
CA LEU A 57 1.71 0.71 -4.86
C LEU A 57 2.26 -0.10 -6.06
N PRO A 58 2.58 -1.39 -5.89
CA PRO A 58 2.94 -2.25 -7.01
C PRO A 58 1.70 -2.62 -7.83
N LEU A 59 1.90 -2.70 -9.15
CA LEU A 59 0.97 -3.33 -10.08
C LEU A 59 1.45 -4.75 -10.38
N ASP A 60 0.52 -5.70 -10.39
CA ASP A 60 0.81 -7.13 -10.56
C ASP A 60 0.02 -7.70 -11.74
N TYR A 61 0.60 -8.67 -12.43
CA TYR A 61 -0.11 -9.40 -13.47
C TYR A 61 -1.29 -10.21 -12.92
N TYR A 62 -2.40 -10.24 -13.66
CA TYR A 62 -3.62 -11.01 -13.38
C TYR A 62 -3.63 -12.32 -14.19
N PRO A 63 -3.41 -13.49 -13.55
CA PRO A 63 -3.37 -14.77 -14.24
C PRO A 63 -4.71 -15.13 -14.87
N LYS A 64 -4.68 -15.52 -16.15
CA LYS A 64 -5.88 -15.92 -16.90
C LYS A 64 -6.50 -17.22 -16.39
N ASN A 65 -5.70 -18.09 -15.78
CA ASN A 65 -6.18 -19.34 -15.19
C ASN A 65 -6.85 -19.07 -13.83
N PRO A 66 -8.14 -19.43 -13.65
CA PRO A 66 -8.86 -19.14 -12.41
C PRO A 66 -8.28 -19.81 -11.15
N ALA A 67 -7.67 -20.99 -11.28
CA ALA A 67 -7.05 -21.69 -10.16
C ALA A 67 -5.76 -20.98 -9.70
N GLU A 68 -4.93 -20.55 -10.66
CA GLU A 68 -3.74 -19.75 -10.35
C GLU A 68 -4.13 -18.36 -9.82
N ARG A 69 -5.20 -17.74 -10.33
CA ARG A 69 -5.71 -16.48 -9.75
C ARG A 69 -6.12 -16.65 -8.28
N LYS A 70 -6.85 -17.72 -7.95
CA LYS A 70 -7.20 -18.04 -6.56
C LYS A 70 -5.95 -18.26 -5.69
N LYS A 71 -4.93 -18.93 -6.22
CA LYS A 71 -3.65 -19.16 -5.54
C LYS A 71 -2.90 -17.84 -5.31
N GLN A 72 -2.88 -16.94 -6.28
CA GLN A 72 -2.29 -15.61 -6.15
C GLN A 72 -2.95 -14.81 -5.04
N VAL A 73 -4.28 -14.72 -5.03
CA VAL A 73 -5.03 -14.01 -3.98
C VAL A 73 -4.76 -14.62 -2.60
N ARG A 74 -4.70 -15.95 -2.48
CA ARG A 74 -4.35 -16.60 -1.21
C ARG A 74 -2.97 -16.18 -0.72
N TRP A 75 -1.97 -16.16 -1.60
CA TRP A 75 -0.63 -15.70 -1.24
C TRP A 75 -0.59 -14.21 -0.91
N ALA A 76 -1.36 -13.36 -1.62
CA ALA A 76 -1.48 -11.94 -1.30
C ALA A 76 -2.09 -11.70 0.09
N LEU A 77 -3.07 -12.51 0.51
CA LEU A 77 -3.62 -12.44 1.87
C LEU A 77 -2.62 -12.90 2.93
N ILE A 78 -1.83 -13.95 2.65
CA ILE A 78 -0.75 -14.39 3.54
C ILE A 78 0.31 -13.28 3.65
N TYR A 79 0.70 -12.68 2.52
CA TYR A 79 1.62 -11.54 2.49
C TYR A 79 1.06 -10.38 3.32
N SER A 80 -0.21 -10.03 3.12
CA SER A 80 -0.88 -8.96 3.84
C SER A 80 -0.79 -9.16 5.36
N LEU A 81 -1.15 -10.35 5.84
CA LEU A 81 -1.13 -10.66 7.27
C LEU A 81 0.29 -10.60 7.87
N PHE A 82 1.27 -11.22 7.22
CA PHE A 82 2.62 -11.34 7.79
C PHE A 82 3.50 -10.11 7.56
N CYS A 83 3.27 -9.34 6.50
CA CYS A 83 3.99 -8.11 6.19
C CYS A 83 3.48 -6.94 7.04
N ALA A 84 2.17 -6.64 6.99
CA ALA A 84 1.62 -5.56 7.79
C ALA A 84 1.64 -5.88 9.29
N GLN A 85 1.47 -7.15 9.66
CA GLN A 85 1.34 -7.59 11.06
C GLN A 85 0.27 -6.83 11.86
N THR A 86 -0.68 -6.21 11.15
CA THR A 86 -1.87 -5.58 11.71
C THR A 86 -3.03 -6.57 11.68
N ILE A 87 -3.87 -6.52 12.70
CA ILE A 87 -5.05 -7.37 12.76
C ILE A 87 -6.22 -6.57 12.17
N PRO A 88 -6.92 -7.08 11.13
CA PRO A 88 -8.05 -6.36 10.59
C PRO A 88 -9.18 -6.25 11.63
N GLU A 89 -9.51 -5.03 12.05
CA GLU A 89 -10.52 -4.82 13.08
C GLU A 89 -11.95 -4.97 12.55
N LYS A 90 -12.14 -4.75 11.25
CA LYS A 90 -13.46 -4.69 10.59
C LYS A 90 -13.97 -6.05 10.06
N HIS A 91 -13.21 -7.14 10.19
CA HIS A 91 -13.55 -8.46 9.59
C HIS A 91 -14.11 -9.50 10.57
N GLY A 92 -14.70 -9.06 11.69
CA GLY A 92 -15.37 -9.93 12.65
C GLY A 92 -14.43 -10.62 13.65
N ALA A 93 -14.99 -10.99 14.81
CA ALA A 93 -14.21 -11.44 15.97
C ALA A 93 -13.36 -12.71 15.70
N LEU A 94 -13.86 -13.65 14.89
CA LEU A 94 -13.17 -14.90 14.59
C LEU A 94 -11.88 -14.69 13.78
N MET A 95 -11.93 -13.81 12.77
CA MET A 95 -10.76 -13.48 11.94
C MET A 95 -9.72 -12.68 12.74
N LYS A 96 -10.18 -11.80 13.64
CA LYS A 96 -9.35 -11.07 14.60
C LYS A 96 -8.59 -12.03 15.52
N TRP A 97 -9.30 -12.99 16.13
CA TRP A 97 -8.71 -14.01 17.00
C TRP A 97 -7.74 -14.93 16.27
N GLY A 98 -8.13 -15.46 15.10
CA GLY A 98 -7.27 -16.34 14.31
C GLY A 98 -5.97 -15.66 13.86
N SER A 99 -6.05 -14.39 13.42
CA SER A 99 -4.89 -13.60 13.02
C SER A 99 -3.96 -13.32 14.21
N ARG A 100 -4.54 -13.01 15.39
CA ARG A 100 -3.77 -12.75 16.62
C ARG A 100 -3.02 -13.99 17.10
N ILE A 101 -3.68 -15.15 17.08
CA ILE A 101 -3.05 -16.44 17.42
C ILE A 101 -1.94 -16.76 16.41
N LEU A 102 -2.23 -16.65 15.11
CA LEU A 102 -1.27 -17.00 14.07
C LEU A 102 -0.01 -16.11 14.12
N LEU A 103 -0.18 -14.80 14.31
CA LEU A 103 0.94 -13.88 14.51
C LEU A 103 1.65 -14.19 15.84
N GLY A 104 0.92 -14.35 16.94
CA GLY A 104 1.47 -14.61 18.28
C GLY A 104 2.31 -15.89 18.37
N LEU A 105 1.90 -16.95 17.69
CA LEU A 105 2.62 -18.23 17.65
C LEU A 105 3.79 -18.25 16.66
N THR A 106 3.81 -17.35 15.68
CA THR A 106 4.87 -17.33 14.65
C THR A 106 6.05 -16.46 15.10
N PRO A 107 7.27 -17.03 15.28
CA PRO A 107 8.46 -16.24 15.63
C PRO A 107 8.77 -15.17 14.58
N LYS A 108 9.30 -14.00 14.99
CA LYS A 108 9.60 -12.87 14.08
C LYS A 108 10.44 -13.29 12.86
N SER A 109 11.46 -14.13 13.07
CA SER A 109 12.32 -14.66 11.99
C SER A 109 11.59 -15.58 11.01
N LEU A 110 10.50 -16.23 11.44
CA LEU A 110 9.64 -17.03 10.58
C LEU A 110 8.62 -16.16 9.85
N ARG A 111 8.09 -15.09 10.47
CA ARG A 111 7.18 -14.13 9.83
C ARG A 111 7.80 -13.54 8.56
N TYR A 112 9.05 -13.07 8.64
CA TYR A 112 9.79 -12.56 7.48
C TYR A 112 9.91 -13.59 6.36
N ARG A 113 10.26 -14.85 6.69
CA ARG A 113 10.37 -15.92 5.69
C ARG A 113 9.03 -16.25 5.03
N ILE A 114 7.95 -16.27 5.81
CA ILE A 114 6.60 -16.50 5.29
C ILE A 114 6.21 -15.37 4.34
N TRP A 115 6.39 -14.10 4.74
CA TRP A 115 6.06 -12.99 3.86
C TRP A 115 6.88 -13.05 2.57
N LYS A 116 8.18 -13.39 2.63
CA LYS A 116 9.05 -13.35 1.42
C LYS A 116 8.65 -14.44 0.45
N LYS A 117 8.24 -15.60 0.97
CA LYS A 117 7.65 -16.67 0.17
C LYS A 117 6.33 -16.23 -0.45
N ALA A 118 5.46 -15.60 0.33
CA ALA A 118 4.16 -15.12 -0.14
C ALA A 118 4.31 -14.06 -1.23
N GLU A 119 5.18 -13.07 -1.03
CA GLU A 119 5.55 -12.05 -2.03
C GLU A 119 6.06 -12.69 -3.32
N LYS A 120 6.96 -13.67 -3.24
CA LYS A 120 7.45 -14.40 -4.42
C LYS A 120 6.32 -15.12 -5.16
N GLU A 121 5.44 -15.82 -4.44
CA GLU A 121 4.38 -16.62 -5.04
C GLU A 121 3.23 -15.77 -5.61
N MET A 122 2.95 -14.60 -5.05
CA MET A 122 1.91 -13.70 -5.54
C MET A 122 2.37 -12.87 -6.75
N THR A 123 3.67 -12.60 -6.87
CA THR A 123 4.25 -11.74 -7.93
C THR A 123 4.90 -12.52 -9.09
N LYS A 124 5.00 -13.85 -9.01
CA LYS A 124 5.70 -14.68 -10.02
C LYS A 124 5.11 -14.68 -11.43
N TYR A 125 3.90 -14.16 -11.60
CA TYR A 125 3.17 -14.25 -12.85
C TYR A 125 3.70 -13.27 -13.88
N SER A 126 3.71 -13.68 -15.13
CA SER A 126 4.21 -12.94 -16.29
C SER A 126 3.08 -12.48 -17.21
N LEU A 127 3.42 -11.65 -18.20
CA LEU A 127 2.50 -11.22 -19.25
C LEU A 127 1.88 -12.42 -20.02
N ALA A 128 2.68 -13.44 -20.35
CA ALA A 128 2.23 -14.57 -21.19
C ALA A 128 1.12 -15.43 -20.54
N GLU A 129 1.11 -15.52 -19.22
CA GLU A 129 0.12 -16.29 -18.45
C GLU A 129 -1.05 -15.45 -17.93
N SER A 130 -1.08 -14.17 -18.30
CA SER A 130 -1.98 -13.17 -17.72
C SER A 130 -2.83 -12.48 -18.78
N ASP A 131 -4.00 -12.01 -18.38
CA ASP A 131 -4.96 -11.31 -19.24
C ASP A 131 -5.43 -9.97 -18.64
N GLY A 132 -4.67 -9.45 -17.67
CA GLY A 132 -4.92 -8.17 -17.02
C GLY A 132 -3.82 -7.78 -16.03
N ILE A 133 -4.02 -6.64 -15.40
CA ILE A 133 -3.24 -6.10 -14.27
C ILE A 133 -4.15 -6.00 -13.04
N THR A 134 -3.59 -6.08 -11.85
CA THR A 134 -4.30 -5.98 -10.58
C THR A 134 -3.44 -5.26 -9.53
N GLU A 135 -4.05 -4.96 -8.39
CA GLU A 135 -3.34 -4.45 -7.21
C GLU A 135 -3.51 -5.45 -6.06
N LEU A 136 -2.40 -6.04 -5.62
CA LEU A 136 -2.44 -7.01 -4.52
C LEU A 136 -2.19 -6.37 -3.15
N CYS A 137 -1.72 -5.12 -3.12
CA CYS A 137 -1.33 -4.43 -1.88
C CYS A 137 -2.30 -3.33 -1.44
N SER A 138 -3.39 -3.08 -2.20
CA SER A 138 -4.42 -2.06 -1.90
C SER A 138 -5.63 -2.62 -1.14
N GLY A 139 -5.54 -3.87 -0.68
CA GLY A 139 -6.57 -4.54 0.13
C GLY A 139 -7.52 -5.45 -0.66
N PRO A 140 -8.38 -6.23 0.02
CA PRO A 140 -9.15 -7.32 -0.60
C PRO A 140 -10.18 -6.90 -1.66
N GLY A 141 -10.63 -5.63 -1.63
CA GLY A 141 -11.51 -5.06 -2.67
C GLY A 141 -10.76 -4.91 -3.99
N TYR A 142 -9.63 -4.21 -3.96
CA TYR A 142 -8.76 -3.99 -5.12
C TYR A 142 -8.15 -5.29 -5.68
N MET A 143 -7.91 -6.30 -4.84
CA MET A 143 -7.52 -7.64 -5.30
C MET A 143 -8.56 -8.30 -6.23
N ARG A 144 -9.76 -7.74 -6.40
CA ARG A 144 -10.75 -8.25 -7.36
C ARG A 144 -10.68 -7.53 -8.71
N ASN A 145 -10.12 -6.33 -8.74
CA ASN A 145 -10.04 -5.52 -9.94
C ASN A 145 -9.11 -6.18 -10.95
N LYS A 146 -9.55 -6.18 -12.21
CA LYS A 146 -8.77 -6.60 -13.36
C LYS A 146 -8.77 -5.45 -14.36
N TYR A 147 -7.61 -4.83 -14.50
CA TYR A 147 -7.39 -3.74 -15.44
C TYR A 147 -6.84 -4.29 -16.77
N PRO A 148 -7.12 -3.64 -17.92
CA PRO A 148 -6.47 -3.99 -19.19
C PRO A 148 -4.95 -3.80 -19.09
N ILE A 149 -4.18 -4.72 -19.69
CA ILE A 149 -2.71 -4.59 -19.74
C ILE A 149 -2.30 -3.30 -20.48
N ALA A 150 -2.95 -3.04 -21.62
CA ALA A 150 -2.73 -1.85 -22.44
C ALA A 150 -2.90 -0.53 -21.67
N SER A 151 -3.64 -0.52 -20.55
CA SER A 151 -3.77 0.68 -19.73
C SER A 151 -2.45 1.18 -19.15
N PHE A 152 -1.45 0.31 -19.03
CA PHE A 152 -0.16 0.59 -18.38
C PHE A 152 1.05 0.36 -19.31
N GLU A 153 0.84 0.17 -20.61
CA GLU A 153 1.94 -0.04 -21.57
C GLU A 153 2.71 1.24 -21.88
N ASP A 154 2.07 2.39 -21.69
CA ASP A 154 2.68 3.70 -21.86
C ASP A 154 2.10 4.72 -20.86
N ASN A 155 2.66 5.93 -20.88
CA ASN A 155 2.24 7.05 -20.05
C ASN A 155 1.93 8.28 -20.89
N LEU A 156 1.03 9.11 -20.36
CA LEU A 156 0.74 10.45 -20.86
C LEU A 156 1.28 11.46 -19.84
N LEU A 157 2.00 12.47 -20.31
CA LEU A 157 2.30 13.65 -19.50
C LEU A 157 1.10 14.58 -19.57
N LEU A 158 0.49 14.85 -18.42
CA LEU A 158 -0.59 15.82 -18.29
C LEU A 158 -0.21 16.93 -17.29
N PRO A 159 -0.71 18.16 -17.49
CA PRO A 159 -0.58 19.22 -16.51
C PRO A 159 -1.18 18.81 -15.17
N PHE A 160 -0.42 19.02 -14.10
CA PHE A 160 -0.84 18.79 -12.72
C PHE A 160 -0.15 19.83 -11.83
N GLU A 161 -0.93 20.77 -11.30
CA GLU A 161 -0.41 21.95 -10.60
C GLU A 161 0.61 22.70 -11.47
N GLU A 162 1.78 23.04 -10.92
CA GLU A 162 2.88 23.76 -11.58
C GLU A 162 3.83 22.84 -12.38
N THR A 163 3.46 21.59 -12.64
CA THR A 163 4.31 20.61 -13.33
C THR A 163 3.49 19.73 -14.27
N GLU A 164 4.19 18.89 -15.04
CA GLU A 164 3.57 17.75 -15.73
C GLU A 164 3.81 16.47 -14.92
N MET A 165 2.81 15.59 -14.89
CA MET A 165 2.90 14.29 -14.22
C MET A 165 2.58 13.17 -15.21
N PRO A 166 3.35 12.06 -15.19
CA PRO A 166 3.05 10.89 -15.99
C PRO A 166 1.89 10.12 -15.37
N ILE A 167 0.87 9.82 -16.17
CA ILE A 167 -0.25 8.94 -15.80
C ILE A 167 -0.36 7.78 -16.80
N PRO A 168 -0.97 6.65 -16.42
CA PRO A 168 -1.16 5.53 -17.35
C PRO A 168 -2.00 5.95 -18.57
N VAL A 169 -1.62 5.51 -19.77
CA VAL A 169 -2.37 5.84 -21.00
C VAL A 169 -3.84 5.42 -20.94
N GLY A 170 -4.16 4.34 -20.22
CA GLY A 170 -5.52 3.91 -19.95
C GLY A 170 -6.04 4.29 -18.57
N TYR A 171 -5.70 5.50 -18.08
CA TYR A 171 -6.14 6.01 -16.78
C TYR A 171 -7.65 5.94 -16.60
N ASP A 172 -8.44 6.22 -17.64
CA ASP A 172 -9.90 6.18 -17.58
C ASP A 172 -10.42 4.76 -17.25
N ALA A 173 -9.85 3.73 -17.88
CA ALA A 173 -10.21 2.34 -17.57
C ALA A 173 -9.83 1.95 -16.14
N TYR A 174 -8.69 2.44 -15.63
CA TYR A 174 -8.28 2.24 -14.25
C TYR A 174 -9.24 2.91 -13.27
N LEU A 175 -9.48 4.22 -13.43
CA LEU A 175 -10.32 5.01 -12.53
C LEU A 175 -11.77 4.53 -12.56
N SER A 176 -12.32 4.25 -13.74
CA SER A 176 -13.68 3.72 -13.88
C SER A 176 -13.83 2.34 -13.22
N THR A 177 -12.81 1.48 -13.29
CA THR A 177 -12.83 0.16 -12.63
C THR A 177 -12.69 0.28 -11.10
N ALA A 178 -11.83 1.16 -10.62
CA ALA A 178 -11.53 1.31 -9.20
C ALA A 178 -12.60 2.11 -8.44
N PHE A 179 -13.11 3.17 -9.04
CA PHE A 179 -13.95 4.17 -8.38
C PHE A 179 -15.36 4.31 -8.97
N GLY A 180 -15.64 3.72 -10.14
CA GLY A 180 -16.92 3.87 -10.83
C GLY A 180 -17.05 5.24 -11.50
N ASP A 181 -18.13 5.97 -11.20
CA ASP A 181 -18.29 7.36 -11.66
C ASP A 181 -17.35 8.28 -10.86
N TYR A 182 -16.10 8.35 -11.32
CA TYR A 182 -15.01 9.04 -10.62
C TYR A 182 -14.96 10.55 -10.91
N MET A 183 -15.67 11.02 -11.94
CA MET A 183 -15.69 12.42 -12.35
C MET A 183 -16.78 13.22 -11.62
N THR A 184 -17.78 12.55 -11.07
CA THR A 184 -18.81 13.17 -10.24
C THR A 184 -18.37 13.16 -8.77
N PRO A 185 -18.19 14.33 -8.13
CA PRO A 185 -17.90 14.39 -6.70
C PRO A 185 -18.99 13.69 -5.89
N PRO A 186 -18.64 13.02 -4.77
CA PRO A 186 -19.65 12.44 -3.90
C PRO A 186 -20.53 13.55 -3.31
N PRO A 187 -21.77 13.23 -2.90
CA PRO A 187 -22.64 14.14 -2.16
C PRO A 187 -21.92 14.82 -0.99
N ALA A 188 -22.29 16.07 -0.66
CA ALA A 188 -21.57 16.89 0.32
C ALA A 188 -21.46 16.23 1.71
N ASP A 189 -22.47 15.47 2.13
CA ASP A 189 -22.49 14.71 3.39
C ASP A 189 -21.50 13.53 3.40
N LYS A 190 -20.98 13.16 2.22
CA LYS A 190 -19.98 12.11 2.03
C LYS A 190 -18.60 12.63 1.65
N GLN A 191 -18.43 13.95 1.50
CA GLN A 191 -17.12 14.58 1.30
C GLN A 191 -16.35 14.69 2.63
N LEU A 192 -16.17 13.55 3.29
CA LEU A 192 -15.46 13.43 4.56
C LEU A 192 -14.11 12.74 4.32
N PRO A 193 -13.03 13.13 5.02
CA PRO A 193 -11.76 12.43 4.95
C PRO A 193 -11.94 10.95 5.31
N HIS A 194 -11.44 10.06 4.45
CA HIS A 194 -11.40 8.62 4.71
C HIS A 194 -10.10 8.16 5.38
N HIS A 195 -9.14 9.08 5.56
CA HIS A 195 -7.87 8.83 6.23
C HIS A 195 -7.91 9.38 7.64
N ASP A 196 -7.76 8.49 8.62
CA ASP A 196 -7.59 8.88 10.02
C ASP A 196 -6.15 9.35 10.26
N ALA A 197 -6.00 10.49 10.93
CA ALA A 197 -4.72 10.99 11.44
C ALA A 197 -4.89 11.39 12.92
N VAL A 198 -3.92 11.03 13.75
CA VAL A 198 -3.86 11.48 15.16
C VAL A 198 -3.46 12.96 15.20
N ILE A 199 -2.44 13.31 14.42
CA ILE A 199 -1.96 14.68 14.22
C ILE A 199 -1.61 14.84 12.73
N ALA A 200 -2.03 15.95 12.13
CA ALA A 200 -1.63 16.37 10.80
C ALA A 200 -1.24 17.86 10.84
N ASP A 201 0.01 18.16 10.51
CA ASP A 201 0.58 19.51 10.47
C ASP A 201 1.59 19.58 9.31
N MET A 202 1.34 20.45 8.33
CA MET A 202 2.19 20.56 7.13
C MET A 202 3.32 21.58 7.28
N ASP A 203 3.35 22.32 8.40
CA ASP A 203 4.32 23.38 8.69
C ASP A 203 5.37 22.92 9.72
N LYS A 204 5.07 21.89 10.51
CA LYS A 204 5.94 21.37 11.57
C LYS A 204 6.36 19.93 11.36
N SER A 205 7.61 19.65 11.71
CA SER A 205 8.15 18.29 11.70
C SER A 205 7.50 17.44 12.78
N TYR A 206 7.22 16.17 12.46
CA TYR A 206 6.73 15.18 13.43
C TYR A 206 7.59 15.05 14.69
N ARG A 207 8.87 15.47 14.61
CA ARG A 207 9.82 15.45 15.74
C ARG A 207 9.40 16.38 16.87
N GLU A 208 8.70 17.48 16.58
CA GLU A 208 8.21 18.43 17.58
C GLU A 208 7.12 17.82 18.47
N TYR A 209 6.38 16.85 17.95
CA TYR A 209 5.28 16.20 18.65
C TYR A 209 5.74 14.94 19.42
N LYS A 210 7.03 14.56 19.38
CA LYS A 210 7.51 13.32 20.02
C LYS A 210 7.19 13.33 21.52
N GLY A 211 6.38 12.37 21.96
CA GLY A 211 5.92 12.25 23.35
C GLY A 211 4.52 12.82 23.60
N GLU A 212 3.92 13.50 22.63
CA GLU A 212 2.54 14.01 22.68
C GLU A 212 1.52 13.01 22.10
N TYR A 213 2.00 11.99 21.41
CA TYR A 213 1.22 10.91 20.80
C TYR A 213 1.81 9.56 21.20
N GLY A 214 0.94 8.59 21.52
CA GLY A 214 1.32 7.29 22.07
C GLY A 214 0.77 7.11 23.49
N GLY A 215 -0.37 6.43 23.58
CA GLY A 215 -0.89 5.84 24.81
C GLY A 215 -0.41 4.41 25.00
#